data_AF-A0A836Z100-F1
#
_entry.id   AF-A0A836Z100-F1
#
_cell.length_a   1.000
_cell.length_b   1.000
_cell.length_c   1.000
_cell.angle_alpha   90.00
_cell.angle_beta   90.00
_cell.angle_gamma   90.00
#
_symmetry.space_group_name_H-M   'P 1'
#
loop_
_entity.id
_entity.type
_entity.pdbx_description
1 polymer ?
#
loop_
_entity_poly.entity_id
_entity_poly.type
_entity_poly.pdbx_seq_one_letter_code
_entity_poly.pdbx_strand_id
1 'polypeptide(L)'
;MGYARHWKIAKEVKLSLPIKPNANSDKLAQIDFDFMENFISQLEAYLLVTGLKDYTLTAAEQQALADFENGKVVWGEYNLEKLFGKSTRGKRLKSADRIAGDLPFVTAGEAETGVSAFIGNQVEIFKANTTTIDMFGSAKYRNYDYGGDDHIAVVHTENLNKYAAIFMTSAIHKSSYTGKFSYARNFYAKDADELNIQLPTSNQQPDYSFMEILISAVQKLVIKDVVRYADSKIAATKQVING
;
A
#
# COMPACT_ATOMS: atom_id res chain seq x y z
N MET A 1 -22.55 27.13 -34.84
CA MET A 1 -22.60 25.64 -34.86
C MET A 1 -21.53 25.05 -33.92
N GLY A 2 -21.73 25.09 -32.60
CA GLY A 2 -20.65 24.75 -31.64
C GLY A 2 -20.92 23.64 -30.63
N TYR A 3 -22.16 23.19 -30.45
CA TYR A 3 -22.52 22.33 -29.31
C TYR A 3 -22.64 20.83 -29.64
N ALA A 4 -22.70 20.44 -30.92
CA ALA A 4 -23.02 19.05 -31.30
C ALA A 4 -21.82 18.08 -31.22
N ARG A 5 -20.57 18.55 -31.24
CA ARG A 5 -19.39 17.67 -31.31
C ARG A 5 -19.01 17.04 -29.97
N HIS A 6 -19.29 17.67 -28.83
CA HIS A 6 -18.91 17.14 -27.51
C HIS A 6 -19.88 16.07 -26.96
N TRP A 7 -21.14 16.06 -27.40
CA TRP A 7 -22.14 15.09 -26.92
C TRP A 7 -21.97 13.69 -27.50
N LYS A 8 -21.24 13.53 -28.61
CA LYS A 8 -20.98 12.21 -29.22
C LYS A 8 -20.16 11.30 -28.30
N ILE A 9 -19.21 11.86 -27.56
CA ILE A 9 -18.35 11.11 -26.62
C ILE A 9 -19.16 10.68 -25.39
N ALA A 10 -19.99 11.58 -24.82
CA ALA A 10 -20.82 11.28 -23.66
C ALA A 10 -21.86 10.16 -23.92
N LYS A 11 -22.32 9.98 -25.17
CA LYS A 11 -23.28 8.93 -25.54
C LYS A 11 -22.71 7.51 -25.49
N GLU A 12 -21.40 7.35 -25.54
CA GLU A 12 -20.72 6.04 -25.58
C GLU A 12 -20.00 5.68 -24.28
N VAL A 13 -19.88 6.63 -23.33
CA VAL A 13 -19.30 6.37 -22.01
C VAL A 13 -20.27 5.57 -21.17
N LYS A 14 -19.92 4.31 -20.91
CA LYS A 14 -20.62 3.45 -19.95
C LYS A 14 -19.97 3.63 -18.57
N LEU A 15 -20.75 4.08 -17.60
CA LEU A 15 -20.34 4.18 -16.20
C LEU A 15 -20.90 3.00 -15.42
N SER A 16 -20.04 2.29 -14.70
CA SER A 16 -20.47 1.29 -13.72
C SER A 16 -20.83 1.99 -12.42
N LEU A 17 -22.05 1.77 -11.93
CA LEU A 17 -22.54 2.34 -10.68
C LEU A 17 -22.94 1.21 -9.72
N PRO A 18 -22.75 1.38 -8.40
CA PRO A 18 -23.30 0.47 -7.40
C PRO A 18 -24.82 0.39 -7.52
N ILE A 19 -25.33 -0.83 -7.44
CA ILE A 19 -26.77 -1.13 -7.52
C ILE A 19 -27.20 -1.89 -6.27
N LYS A 20 -28.46 -1.68 -5.86
CA LYS A 20 -29.07 -2.38 -4.74
C LYS A 20 -29.14 -3.89 -5.06
N PRO A 21 -28.86 -4.79 -4.09
CA PRO A 21 -29.06 -6.22 -4.30
C PRO A 21 -30.52 -6.49 -4.68
N ASN A 22 -30.77 -7.25 -5.76
CA ASN A 22 -32.10 -7.67 -6.24
C ASN A 22 -33.01 -6.58 -6.82
N ALA A 23 -32.46 -5.63 -7.59
CA ALA A 23 -33.27 -4.56 -8.18
C ALA A 23 -34.08 -4.97 -9.45
N ASN A 24 -35.36 -4.56 -9.51
CA ASN A 24 -36.30 -4.79 -10.62
C ASN A 24 -35.98 -3.96 -11.90
N SER A 25 -36.75 -4.15 -12.98
CA SER A 25 -36.47 -3.75 -14.38
C SER A 25 -36.10 -2.29 -14.68
N ASP A 26 -36.29 -1.32 -13.78
CA ASP A 26 -35.88 0.08 -14.00
C ASP A 26 -34.45 0.33 -13.51
N LYS A 27 -33.53 0.51 -14.47
CA LYS A 27 -32.09 0.72 -14.25
C LYS A 27 -31.75 1.92 -13.36
N LEU A 28 -32.53 3.00 -13.38
CA LEU A 28 -32.26 4.19 -12.55
C LEU A 28 -32.61 3.93 -11.09
N ALA A 29 -33.72 3.24 -10.84
CA ALA A 29 -34.15 2.86 -9.49
C ALA A 29 -33.24 1.80 -8.84
N GLN A 30 -32.40 1.12 -9.63
CA GLN A 30 -31.42 0.16 -9.09
C GLN A 30 -30.22 0.86 -8.45
N ILE A 31 -29.90 2.10 -8.84
CA ILE A 31 -28.68 2.78 -8.38
C ILE A 31 -28.77 2.98 -6.86
N ASP A 32 -27.71 2.55 -6.17
CA ASP A 32 -27.63 2.64 -4.72
C ASP A 32 -27.05 3.99 -4.27
N PHE A 33 -27.87 5.04 -4.36
CA PHE A 33 -27.48 6.38 -3.93
C PHE A 33 -27.16 6.43 -2.42
N ASP A 34 -27.89 5.66 -1.61
CA ASP A 34 -27.65 5.56 -0.16
C ASP A 34 -26.24 5.00 0.13
N PHE A 35 -25.83 3.95 -0.59
CA PHE A 35 -24.47 3.45 -0.52
C PHE A 35 -23.44 4.49 -0.96
N MET A 36 -23.67 5.17 -2.08
CA MET A 36 -22.72 6.19 -2.58
C MET A 36 -22.51 7.30 -1.55
N GLU A 37 -23.58 7.82 -0.94
CA GLU A 37 -23.49 8.88 0.07
C GLU A 37 -22.75 8.42 1.31
N ASN A 38 -23.09 7.23 1.83
CA ASN A 38 -22.40 6.64 2.98
C ASN A 38 -20.92 6.39 2.69
N PHE A 39 -20.59 5.93 1.48
CA PHE A 39 -19.21 5.71 1.07
C PHE A 39 -18.40 7.01 1.05
N ILE A 40 -18.94 8.10 0.50
CA ILE A 40 -18.26 9.41 0.50
C ILE A 40 -18.05 9.92 1.94
N SER A 41 -19.06 9.78 2.81
CA SER A 41 -18.94 10.19 4.21
C SER A 41 -17.87 9.39 4.96
N GLN A 42 -17.82 8.07 4.78
CA GLN A 42 -16.80 7.21 5.37
C GLN A 42 -15.40 7.53 4.82
N LEU A 43 -15.27 7.80 3.52
CA LEU A 43 -14.01 8.19 2.89
C LEU A 43 -13.50 9.52 3.48
N GLU A 44 -14.36 10.52 3.66
CA GLU A 44 -13.95 11.78 4.28
C GLU A 44 -13.47 11.57 5.72
N ALA A 45 -14.23 10.84 6.53
CA ALA A 45 -13.86 10.54 7.91
C ALA A 45 -12.51 9.81 7.97
N TYR A 46 -12.30 8.85 7.06
CA TYR A 46 -11.03 8.14 6.94
C TYR A 46 -9.88 9.08 6.58
N LEU A 47 -10.03 9.93 5.56
CA LEU A 47 -8.99 10.88 5.14
C LEU A 47 -8.62 11.86 6.27
N LEU A 48 -9.60 12.27 7.08
CA LEU A 48 -9.38 13.15 8.21
C LEU A 48 -8.64 12.44 9.35
N VAL A 49 -9.14 11.29 9.80
CA VAL A 49 -8.58 10.54 10.95
C VAL A 49 -7.19 10.00 10.66
N THR A 50 -6.90 9.65 9.40
CA THR A 50 -5.57 9.17 8.99
C THR A 50 -4.58 10.29 8.67
N GLY A 51 -5.01 11.56 8.70
CA GLY A 51 -4.19 12.71 8.33
C GLY A 51 -3.90 12.82 6.82
N LEU A 52 -4.59 12.04 5.99
CA LEU A 52 -4.43 12.00 4.54
C LEU A 52 -5.10 13.17 3.80
N LYS A 53 -5.89 13.99 4.51
CA LYS A 53 -6.57 15.15 3.94
C LYS A 53 -5.61 16.26 3.48
N ASP A 54 -4.47 16.44 4.16
CA ASP A 54 -3.47 17.43 3.75
C ASP A 54 -2.53 16.84 2.70
N TYR A 55 -2.72 17.28 1.46
CA TYR A 55 -1.85 16.94 0.33
C TYR A 55 -0.89 18.07 -0.06
N THR A 56 -0.76 19.12 0.76
CA THR A 56 0.11 20.25 0.47
C THR A 56 1.57 19.86 0.69
N LEU A 57 2.39 19.95 -0.36
CA LEU A 57 3.81 19.66 -0.26
C LEU A 57 4.54 20.79 0.48
N THR A 58 5.30 20.43 1.50
CA THR A 58 6.26 21.30 2.16
C THR A 58 7.45 21.61 1.24
N ALA A 59 8.24 22.63 1.58
CA ALA A 59 9.44 22.96 0.82
C ALA A 59 10.44 21.80 0.75
N ALA A 60 10.59 21.05 1.85
CA ALA A 60 11.45 19.86 1.90
C ALA A 60 10.95 18.74 0.98
N GLU A 61 9.64 18.49 0.96
CA GLU A 61 9.02 17.49 0.06
C GLU A 61 9.16 17.86 -1.41
N GLN A 62 8.95 19.14 -1.76
CA GLN A 62 9.17 19.64 -3.11
C GLN A 62 10.63 19.48 -3.55
N GLN A 63 11.57 19.80 -2.65
CA GLN A 63 13.00 19.66 -2.91
C GLN A 63 13.40 18.19 -3.07
N ALA A 64 12.91 17.29 -2.21
CA ALA A 64 13.21 15.87 -2.28
C ALA A 64 12.72 15.23 -3.59
N LEU A 65 11.51 15.59 -4.05
CA LEU A 65 10.99 15.18 -5.36
C LEU A 65 11.89 15.69 -6.49
N ALA A 66 12.23 16.98 -6.47
CA ALA A 66 13.10 17.58 -7.48
C ALA A 66 14.48 16.93 -7.50
N ASP A 67 15.07 16.62 -6.34
CA ASP A 67 16.38 15.97 -6.26
C ASP A 67 16.33 14.53 -6.77
N PHE A 68 15.24 13.81 -6.50
CA PHE A 68 15.00 12.48 -7.05
C PHE A 68 14.84 12.50 -8.58
N GLU A 69 13.96 13.37 -9.10
CA GLU A 69 13.67 13.48 -10.55
C GLU A 69 14.88 13.96 -11.36
N ASN A 70 15.68 14.87 -10.81
CA ASN A 70 16.87 15.40 -11.47
C ASN A 70 18.13 14.56 -11.23
N GLY A 71 18.00 13.38 -10.61
CA GLY A 71 19.12 12.44 -10.43
C GLY A 71 20.22 12.94 -9.48
N LYS A 72 19.88 13.82 -8.53
CA LYS A 72 20.82 14.35 -7.53
C LYS A 72 20.99 13.44 -6.31
N VAL A 73 20.16 12.41 -6.18
CA VAL A 73 20.25 11.42 -5.10
C VAL A 73 21.51 10.58 -5.29
N VAL A 74 22.35 10.56 -4.27
CA VAL A 74 23.51 9.66 -4.20
C VAL A 74 23.04 8.33 -3.62
N TRP A 75 23.45 7.24 -4.26
CA TRP A 75 23.06 5.88 -3.87
C TRP A 75 24.24 5.12 -3.26
N GLY A 76 23.94 4.33 -2.24
CA GLY A 76 24.87 3.39 -1.62
C GLY A 76 24.28 1.97 -1.57
N GLU A 77 25.15 0.97 -1.57
CA GLU A 77 24.78 -0.43 -1.41
C GLU A 77 24.82 -0.85 0.06
N TYR A 78 23.75 -1.49 0.54
CA TYR A 78 23.62 -1.94 1.92
C TYR A 78 23.07 -3.35 1.99
N ASN A 79 23.58 -4.16 2.92
CA ASN A 79 23.12 -5.52 3.19
C ASN A 79 22.03 -5.52 4.27
N LEU A 80 20.98 -6.34 4.09
CA LEU A 80 19.86 -6.38 5.03
C LEU A 80 20.23 -6.91 6.42
N GLU A 81 21.00 -7.99 6.53
CA GLU A 81 21.41 -8.53 7.84
C GLU A 81 22.22 -7.50 8.63
N LYS A 82 23.09 -6.75 7.96
CA LYS A 82 23.87 -5.68 8.60
C LYS A 82 23.00 -4.51 9.08
N LEU A 83 21.90 -4.22 8.39
CA LEU A 83 20.99 -3.13 8.76
C LEU A 83 20.02 -3.52 9.87
N PHE A 84 19.45 -4.73 9.82
CA PHE A 84 18.30 -5.12 10.63
C PHE A 84 18.52 -6.39 11.47
N GLY A 85 19.69 -7.01 11.38
CA GLY A 85 19.92 -8.35 11.93
C GLY A 85 19.29 -9.44 11.08
N LYS A 86 19.31 -10.67 11.60
CA LYS A 86 18.79 -11.84 10.88
C LYS A 86 17.30 -11.73 10.61
N SER A 87 16.93 -12.04 9.37
CA SER A 87 15.55 -12.18 8.96
C SER A 87 14.94 -13.42 9.62
N THR A 88 13.68 -13.34 9.97
CA THR A 88 12.92 -14.46 10.52
C THR A 88 11.97 -15.05 9.49
N ARG A 89 11.30 -16.14 9.85
CA ARG A 89 10.40 -16.88 8.97
C ARG A 89 9.14 -17.23 9.74
N GLY A 90 7.99 -17.16 9.06
CA GLY A 90 6.75 -17.66 9.63
C GLY A 90 6.74 -19.18 9.79
N LYS A 91 5.63 -19.70 10.34
CA LYS A 91 5.43 -21.12 10.60
C LYS A 91 4.22 -21.62 9.83
N ARG A 92 4.38 -22.77 9.15
CA ARG A 92 3.33 -23.39 8.37
C ARG A 92 2.05 -23.60 9.19
N LEU A 93 0.92 -23.15 8.65
CA LEU A 93 -0.42 -23.46 9.15
C LEU A 93 -1.34 -23.83 7.98
N LYS A 94 -1.69 -25.12 7.87
CA LYS A 94 -2.53 -25.64 6.78
C LYS A 94 -3.93 -25.05 6.87
N SER A 95 -4.56 -24.81 5.73
CA SER A 95 -5.89 -24.21 5.68
C SER A 95 -6.95 -24.98 6.49
N ALA A 96 -6.87 -26.31 6.52
CA ALA A 96 -7.78 -27.15 7.29
C ALA A 96 -7.63 -27.01 8.82
N ASP A 97 -6.48 -26.53 9.29
CA ASP A 97 -6.16 -26.37 10.72
C ASP A 97 -6.40 -24.94 11.22
N ARG A 98 -6.85 -24.03 10.33
CA ARG A 98 -7.10 -22.63 10.67
C ARG A 98 -8.41 -22.50 11.43
N ILE A 99 -8.33 -21.84 12.57
CA ILE A 99 -9.46 -21.43 13.39
C ILE A 99 -9.76 -19.98 13.01
N ALA A 100 -11.02 -19.66 12.72
CA ALA A 100 -11.41 -18.28 12.39
C ALA A 100 -11.13 -17.33 13.57
N GLY A 101 -10.68 -16.11 13.25
CA GLY A 101 -10.42 -15.04 14.22
C GLY A 101 -10.10 -13.74 13.49
N ASP A 102 -9.40 -12.82 14.15
CA ASP A 102 -9.17 -11.46 13.66
C ASP A 102 -7.72 -11.16 13.27
N LEU A 103 -6.76 -12.07 13.55
CA LEU A 103 -5.36 -11.86 13.22
C LEU A 103 -5.13 -12.18 11.72
N PRO A 104 -4.62 -11.24 10.90
CA PRO A 104 -4.26 -11.55 9.52
C PRO A 104 -3.17 -12.64 9.45
N PHE A 105 -3.37 -13.65 8.61
CA PHE A 105 -2.38 -14.69 8.34
C PHE A 105 -1.80 -14.55 6.94
N VAL A 106 -0.53 -14.17 6.88
CA VAL A 106 0.18 -13.80 5.66
C VAL A 106 0.94 -15.01 5.08
N THR A 107 0.73 -15.28 3.80
CA THR A 107 1.41 -16.31 3.00
C THR A 107 2.06 -15.69 1.76
N ALA A 108 2.66 -16.52 0.91
CA ALA A 108 3.03 -16.08 -0.43
C ALA A 108 1.80 -15.77 -1.30
N GLY A 109 1.93 -14.76 -2.17
CA GLY A 109 0.88 -14.35 -3.11
C GLY A 109 0.72 -12.84 -3.23
N GLU A 110 0.17 -12.42 -4.36
CA GLU A 110 -0.07 -11.00 -4.68
C GLU A 110 -1.47 -10.52 -4.28
N ALA A 111 -2.48 -11.39 -4.39
CA ALA A 111 -3.85 -11.07 -3.99
C ALA A 111 -3.90 -10.69 -2.51
N GLU A 112 -4.63 -9.62 -2.19
CA GLU A 112 -4.75 -9.07 -0.83
C GLU A 112 -3.39 -8.89 -0.12
N THR A 113 -2.31 -8.61 -0.88
CA THR A 113 -0.93 -8.53 -0.38
C THR A 113 -0.47 -9.79 0.35
N GLY A 114 -1.01 -10.96 0.01
CA GLY A 114 -0.66 -12.24 0.63
C GLY A 114 -1.44 -12.56 1.91
N VAL A 115 -2.43 -11.77 2.31
CA VAL A 115 -3.34 -12.15 3.41
C VAL A 115 -4.24 -13.29 2.93
N SER A 116 -4.11 -14.46 3.54
CA SER A 116 -4.80 -15.68 3.10
C SER A 116 -6.02 -16.05 3.95
N ALA A 117 -6.07 -15.57 5.19
CA ALA A 117 -7.17 -15.77 6.14
C ALA A 117 -7.00 -14.81 7.32
N PHE A 118 -8.06 -14.68 8.11
CA PHE A 118 -7.97 -14.14 9.47
C PHE A 118 -8.13 -15.30 10.45
N ILE A 119 -7.21 -15.43 11.40
CA ILE A 119 -7.06 -16.60 12.27
C ILE A 119 -7.14 -16.25 13.75
N GLY A 120 -7.62 -17.21 14.54
CA GLY A 120 -7.60 -17.21 16.00
C GLY A 120 -6.60 -18.21 16.59
N ASN A 121 -5.80 -18.88 15.75
CA ASN A 121 -4.78 -19.83 16.19
C ASN A 121 -3.69 -19.11 17.00
N GLN A 122 -3.12 -19.80 18.00
CA GLN A 122 -1.90 -19.34 18.66
C GLN A 122 -0.70 -19.56 17.74
N VAL A 123 -0.15 -18.46 17.24
CA VAL A 123 1.02 -18.41 16.37
C VAL A 123 1.98 -17.32 16.84
N GLU A 124 3.20 -17.33 16.33
CA GLU A 124 4.09 -16.17 16.49
C GLU A 124 3.47 -14.96 15.80
N ILE A 125 3.47 -13.83 16.52
CA ILE A 125 2.94 -12.56 16.03
C ILE A 125 4.12 -11.68 15.64
N PHE A 126 4.21 -11.40 14.35
CA PHE A 126 5.12 -10.38 13.82
C PHE A 126 4.48 -9.01 13.96
N LYS A 127 5.29 -8.02 14.32
CA LYS A 127 4.84 -6.65 14.55
C LYS A 127 4.52 -5.93 13.24
N ALA A 128 3.60 -4.98 13.33
CA ALA A 128 3.42 -3.95 12.32
C ALA A 128 4.74 -3.22 12.03
N ASN A 129 4.76 -2.48 10.91
CA ASN A 129 5.88 -1.73 10.39
C ASN A 129 7.08 -2.59 9.94
N THR A 130 6.85 -3.88 9.68
CA THR A 130 7.82 -4.84 9.13
C THR A 130 7.70 -4.95 7.61
N THR A 131 8.73 -5.53 6.99
CA THR A 131 8.72 -5.90 5.57
C THR A 131 8.71 -7.42 5.44
N THR A 132 7.75 -7.98 4.69
CA THR A 132 7.76 -9.41 4.35
C THR A 132 8.24 -9.60 2.93
N ILE A 133 9.04 -10.63 2.66
CA ILE A 133 9.40 -11.08 1.32
C ILE A 133 8.83 -12.49 1.14
N ASP A 134 7.94 -12.68 0.16
CA ASP A 134 7.40 -14.02 -0.10
C ASP A 134 8.37 -14.92 -0.87
N MET A 135 8.01 -16.20 -1.01
CA MET A 135 8.82 -17.21 -1.68
C MET A 135 9.19 -16.88 -3.14
N PHE A 136 8.52 -15.90 -3.79
CA PHE A 136 8.84 -15.45 -5.15
C PHE A 136 9.74 -14.21 -5.15
N GLY A 137 10.16 -13.74 -3.98
CA GLY A 137 10.95 -12.52 -3.81
C GLY A 137 10.10 -11.25 -3.79
N SER A 138 8.77 -11.33 -3.74
CA SER A 138 7.92 -10.14 -3.72
C SER A 138 7.86 -9.56 -2.31
N ALA A 139 8.45 -8.37 -2.13
CA ALA A 139 8.46 -7.68 -0.85
C ALA A 139 7.22 -6.79 -0.66
N LYS A 140 6.66 -6.79 0.55
CA LYS A 140 5.40 -6.14 0.92
C LYS A 140 5.50 -5.55 2.33
N TYR A 141 5.02 -4.31 2.48
CA TYR A 141 5.00 -3.59 3.76
C TYR A 141 3.80 -4.05 4.59
N ARG A 142 3.99 -4.21 5.90
CA ARG A 142 2.93 -4.60 6.85
C ARG A 142 2.66 -3.48 7.83
N ASN A 143 1.47 -2.89 7.80
CA ASN A 143 1.06 -1.83 8.72
C ASN A 143 0.18 -2.34 9.87
N TYR A 144 0.14 -3.65 10.10
CA TYR A 144 -0.63 -4.33 11.13
C TYR A 144 0.19 -5.50 11.70
N ASP A 145 -0.14 -5.93 12.93
CA ASP A 145 0.39 -7.16 13.51
C ASP A 145 -0.23 -8.38 12.77
N TYR A 146 0.56 -9.44 12.57
CA TYR A 146 0.12 -10.59 11.76
C TYR A 146 0.79 -11.90 12.18
N GLY A 147 0.16 -13.01 11.85
CA GLY A 147 0.80 -14.32 11.80
C GLY A 147 1.38 -14.60 10.42
N GLY A 148 2.50 -15.30 10.34
CA GLY A 148 3.19 -15.61 9.08
C GLY A 148 3.27 -17.10 8.78
N ASP A 149 3.09 -17.48 7.52
CA ASP A 149 3.34 -18.83 7.00
C ASP A 149 4.84 -19.08 6.76
N ASP A 150 5.23 -20.34 6.55
CA ASP A 150 6.61 -20.66 6.18
C ASP A 150 7.00 -20.11 4.80
N HIS A 151 6.10 -19.66 3.93
CA HIS A 151 6.48 -19.07 2.63
C HIS A 151 6.84 -17.59 2.65
N ILE A 152 7.05 -16.99 3.83
CA ILE A 152 7.51 -15.61 3.95
C ILE A 152 8.78 -15.49 4.81
N ALA A 153 9.70 -14.64 4.37
CA ALA A 153 10.77 -14.09 5.19
C ALA A 153 10.31 -12.74 5.77
N VAL A 154 10.71 -12.43 7.00
CA VAL A 154 10.39 -11.17 7.68
C VAL A 154 11.68 -10.41 7.95
N VAL A 155 11.75 -9.18 7.42
CA VAL A 155 12.82 -8.21 7.68
C VAL A 155 12.29 -7.21 8.71
N HIS A 156 13.04 -7.07 9.80
CA HIS A 156 12.63 -6.38 11.02
C HIS A 156 12.78 -4.85 10.93
N THR A 157 11.96 -4.22 10.08
CA THR A 157 11.95 -2.77 9.85
C THR A 157 11.13 -1.98 10.87
N GLU A 158 10.59 -2.62 11.91
CA GLU A 158 9.62 -2.04 12.87
C GLU A 158 10.14 -0.79 13.57
N ASN A 159 11.46 -0.65 13.73
CA ASN A 159 12.11 0.49 14.39
C ASN A 159 12.33 1.70 13.47
N LEU A 160 12.04 1.60 12.18
CA LEU A 160 12.10 2.73 11.26
C LEU A 160 10.83 3.59 11.34
N ASN A 161 10.92 4.85 10.92
CA ASN A 161 9.72 5.59 10.57
C ASN A 161 8.93 4.83 9.49
N LYS A 162 7.60 4.84 9.57
CA LYS A 162 6.71 4.17 8.60
C LYS A 162 7.06 4.50 7.13
N TYR A 163 7.43 5.75 6.84
CA TYR A 163 7.76 6.19 5.50
C TYR A 163 9.11 5.65 5.03
N ALA A 164 10.11 5.61 5.91
CA ALA A 164 11.37 4.91 5.64
C ALA A 164 11.16 3.39 5.45
N ALA A 165 10.29 2.76 6.24
CA ALA A 165 9.97 1.33 6.10
C ALA A 165 9.28 1.02 4.75
N ILE A 166 8.40 1.89 4.27
CA ILE A 166 7.77 1.78 2.95
C ILE A 166 8.81 1.94 1.82
N PHE A 167 9.71 2.92 1.93
CA PHE A 167 10.82 3.07 0.98
C PHE A 167 11.70 1.81 0.97
N MET A 168 12.08 1.33 2.15
CA MET A 168 12.87 0.12 2.35
C MET A 168 12.20 -1.09 1.69
N THR A 169 10.89 -1.26 1.89
CA THR A 169 10.11 -2.32 1.22
C THR A 169 10.26 -2.24 -0.29
N SER A 170 10.18 -1.05 -0.87
CA SER A 170 10.29 -0.85 -2.32
C SER A 170 11.71 -1.15 -2.84
N ALA A 171 12.74 -0.74 -2.09
CA ALA A 171 14.14 -1.07 -2.42
C ALA A 171 14.40 -2.58 -2.33
N ILE A 172 13.89 -3.24 -1.29
CA ILE A 172 13.95 -4.69 -1.13
C ILE A 172 13.24 -5.37 -2.30
N HIS A 173 11.99 -4.99 -2.60
CA HIS A 173 11.22 -5.56 -3.70
C HIS A 173 11.99 -5.49 -5.02
N LYS A 174 12.58 -4.32 -5.32
CA LYS A 174 13.37 -4.11 -6.53
C LYS A 174 14.57 -5.07 -6.63
N SER A 175 15.24 -5.37 -5.52
CA SER A 175 16.39 -6.28 -5.48
C SER A 175 16.00 -7.76 -5.43
N SER A 176 14.92 -8.13 -4.73
CA SER A 176 14.53 -9.52 -4.52
C SER A 176 13.62 -10.07 -5.62
N TYR A 177 12.76 -9.25 -6.22
CA TYR A 177 11.75 -9.66 -7.19
C TYR A 177 12.31 -9.72 -8.63
N THR A 178 13.34 -10.54 -8.84
CA THR A 178 14.06 -10.62 -10.13
C THR A 178 13.52 -11.70 -11.07
N GLY A 179 12.43 -12.38 -10.71
CA GLY A 179 11.88 -13.53 -11.47
C GLY A 179 12.70 -14.83 -11.37
N LYS A 180 13.76 -14.88 -10.55
CA LYS A 180 14.60 -16.07 -10.39
C LYS A 180 14.04 -17.10 -9.41
N PHE A 181 13.06 -16.72 -8.60
CA PHE A 181 12.42 -17.56 -7.59
C PHE A 181 11.12 -18.16 -8.11
N SER A 182 10.84 -19.39 -7.70
CA SER A 182 9.70 -20.19 -8.13
C SER A 182 9.42 -21.28 -7.11
N TYR A 183 8.39 -22.10 -7.32
CA TYR A 183 8.14 -23.28 -6.47
C TYR A 183 9.32 -24.27 -6.38
N ALA A 184 10.17 -24.34 -7.40
CA ALA A 184 11.37 -25.17 -7.39
C ALA A 184 12.57 -24.49 -6.69
N ARG A 185 12.51 -23.17 -6.51
CA ARG A 185 13.56 -22.34 -5.90
C ARG A 185 12.91 -21.22 -5.11
N ASN A 186 12.50 -21.50 -3.89
CA ASN A 186 11.89 -20.50 -3.02
C ASN A 186 12.93 -19.49 -2.54
N PHE A 187 12.47 -18.26 -2.31
CA PHE A 187 13.14 -17.29 -1.45
C PHE A 187 12.96 -17.69 0.03
N TYR A 188 14.04 -17.67 0.80
CA TYR A 188 14.07 -17.97 2.23
C TYR A 188 14.67 -16.82 3.05
N ALA A 189 14.51 -16.86 4.37
CA ALA A 189 15.09 -15.87 5.28
C ALA A 189 16.60 -15.67 5.08
N LYS A 190 17.37 -16.75 4.85
CA LYS A 190 18.80 -16.65 4.53
C LYS A 190 19.10 -15.89 3.22
N ASP A 191 18.19 -15.93 2.25
CA ASP A 191 18.35 -15.18 1.00
C ASP A 191 18.11 -13.68 1.24
N ALA A 192 17.28 -13.32 2.23
CA ALA A 192 17.16 -11.94 2.69
C ALA A 192 18.42 -11.51 3.43
N ASP A 193 19.00 -12.35 4.28
CA ASP A 193 20.22 -12.03 5.03
C ASP A 193 21.39 -11.69 4.11
N GLU A 194 21.51 -12.37 2.97
CA GLU A 194 22.53 -12.13 1.94
C GLU A 194 22.17 -10.98 0.97
N LEU A 195 20.95 -10.44 1.02
CA LEU A 195 20.46 -9.48 0.03
C LEU A 195 21.10 -8.11 0.21
N ASN A 196 21.66 -7.57 -0.89
CA ASN A 196 22.08 -6.19 -1.00
C ASN A 196 21.01 -5.34 -1.70
N ILE A 197 20.80 -4.13 -1.21
CA ILE A 197 19.84 -3.16 -1.72
C ILE A 197 20.51 -1.79 -1.95
N GLN A 198 19.96 -1.02 -2.87
CA GLN A 198 20.40 0.35 -3.15
C GLN A 198 19.51 1.33 -2.39
N LEU A 199 20.12 2.19 -1.57
CA LEU A 199 19.43 3.21 -0.78
C LEU A 199 20.07 4.60 -1.00
N PRO A 200 19.30 5.69 -0.85
CA PRO A 200 19.86 7.03 -0.71
C PRO A 200 20.90 7.04 0.42
N THR A 201 22.04 7.68 0.20
CA THR A 201 23.14 7.72 1.17
C THR A 201 23.54 9.15 1.51
N SER A 202 23.80 9.37 2.80
CA SER A 202 24.35 10.60 3.34
C SER A 202 25.39 10.23 4.41
N ASN A 203 26.59 10.80 4.31
CA ASN A 203 27.72 10.47 5.20
C ASN A 203 28.00 8.95 5.32
N GLN A 204 27.92 8.23 4.20
CA GLN A 204 28.14 6.77 4.10
C GLN A 204 27.12 5.91 4.86
N GLN A 205 26.03 6.51 5.37
CA GLN A 205 24.92 5.81 6.02
C GLN A 205 23.64 5.97 5.20
N PRO A 206 22.66 5.06 5.35
CA PRO A 206 21.36 5.23 4.70
C PRO A 206 20.71 6.55 5.14
N ASP A 207 20.26 7.36 4.17
CA ASP A 207 19.59 8.63 4.44
C ASP A 207 18.10 8.39 4.71
N TYR A 208 17.78 7.93 5.92
CA TYR A 208 16.40 7.65 6.34
C TYR A 208 15.53 8.89 6.30
N SER A 209 16.07 10.07 6.62
CA SER A 209 15.34 11.33 6.55
C SER A 209 14.88 11.65 5.13
N PHE A 210 15.77 11.50 4.14
CA PHE A 210 15.39 11.66 2.74
C PHE A 210 14.33 10.64 2.31
N MET A 211 14.47 9.37 2.70
CA MET A 211 13.47 8.33 2.41
C MET A 211 12.09 8.69 2.97
N GLU A 212 12.03 9.20 4.21
CA GLU A 212 10.80 9.63 4.86
C GLU A 212 10.13 10.77 4.11
N ILE A 213 10.88 11.83 3.82
CA ILE A 213 10.40 13.03 3.14
C ILE A 213 9.90 12.67 1.73
N LEU A 214 10.65 11.86 1.00
CA LEU A 214 10.29 11.47 -0.37
C LEU A 214 8.99 10.64 -0.38
N ILE A 215 8.86 9.64 0.49
CA ILE A 215 7.62 8.84 0.53
C ILE A 215 6.44 9.67 1.04
N SER A 216 6.64 10.58 1.99
CA SER A 216 5.59 11.53 2.39
C SER A 216 5.10 12.37 1.19
N ALA A 217 6.04 12.91 0.41
CA ALA A 217 5.74 13.68 -0.80
C ALA A 217 4.95 12.86 -1.83
N VAL A 218 5.41 11.63 -2.11
CA VAL A 218 4.73 10.70 -3.04
C VAL A 218 3.32 10.35 -2.54
N GLN A 219 3.15 10.09 -1.24
CA GLN A 219 1.83 9.81 -0.66
C GLN A 219 0.88 10.99 -0.86
N LYS A 220 1.34 12.23 -0.63
CA LYS A 220 0.56 13.44 -0.86
C LYS A 220 0.18 13.62 -2.32
N LEU A 221 1.08 13.33 -3.25
CA LEU A 221 0.79 13.37 -4.69
C LEU A 221 -0.28 12.36 -5.07
N VAL A 222 -0.19 11.12 -4.57
CA VAL A 222 -1.14 10.04 -4.89
C VAL A 222 -2.53 10.31 -4.30
N ILE A 223 -2.60 10.80 -3.05
CA ILE A 223 -3.89 10.99 -2.37
C ILE A 223 -4.66 12.24 -2.83
N LYS A 224 -3.96 13.21 -3.44
CA LYS A 224 -4.51 14.50 -3.86
C LYS A 224 -5.81 14.40 -4.66
N ASP A 225 -5.87 13.52 -5.65
CA ASP A 225 -7.05 13.42 -6.51
C ASP A 225 -8.24 12.79 -5.78
N VAL A 226 -7.97 11.88 -4.82
CA VAL A 226 -9.00 11.29 -3.96
C VAL A 226 -9.59 12.34 -3.01
N VAL A 227 -8.75 13.16 -2.39
CA VAL A 227 -9.20 14.25 -1.51
C VAL A 227 -10.05 15.26 -2.30
N ARG A 228 -9.57 15.69 -3.47
CA ARG A 228 -10.32 16.60 -4.35
C ARG A 228 -11.66 16.05 -4.77
N TYR A 229 -11.72 14.76 -5.08
CA TYR A 229 -12.98 14.09 -5.40
C TYR A 229 -13.95 14.14 -4.22
N ALA A 230 -13.51 13.75 -3.02
CA ALA A 230 -14.34 13.80 -1.81
C ALA A 230 -14.86 15.22 -1.53
N ASP A 231 -13.99 16.22 -1.56
CA ASP A 231 -14.35 17.64 -1.33
C ASP A 231 -15.38 18.14 -2.36
N SER A 232 -15.20 17.78 -3.65
CA SER A 232 -16.13 18.17 -4.72
C SER A 232 -17.53 17.59 -4.53
N LYS A 233 -17.63 16.34 -4.05
CA LYS A 233 -18.91 15.68 -3.78
C LYS A 233 -19.62 16.32 -2.60
N ILE A 234 -18.90 16.63 -1.55
CA ILE A 234 -19.44 17.34 -0.37
C ILE A 234 -19.98 18.72 -0.78
N ALA A 235 -19.23 19.46 -1.60
CA ALA A 235 -19.65 20.78 -2.07
C ALA A 235 -20.95 20.70 -2.90
N ALA A 236 -21.06 19.72 -3.79
CA ALA A 236 -22.26 19.49 -4.60
C ALA A 236 -23.48 19.15 -3.72
N THR A 237 -23.33 18.27 -2.72
CA THR A 237 -24.42 17.91 -1.79
C THR A 237 -24.89 19.11 -0.99
N LYS A 238 -23.96 19.97 -0.50
CA LYS A 238 -24.32 21.21 0.22
C LYS A 238 -25.09 22.20 -0.64
N GLN A 239 -24.81 22.28 -1.94
CA GLN A 239 -25.52 23.17 -2.86
C GLN A 239 -26.97 22.71 -3.11
N VAL A 240 -27.21 21.40 -3.16
CA VAL A 240 -28.56 20.83 -3.36
C VAL A 240 -29.44 20.98 -2.11
N ILE A 241 -28.85 20.92 -0.91
CA ILE A 241 -29.59 21.08 0.35
C ILE A 241 -29.96 22.55 0.62
N ASN A 242 -29.14 23.49 0.14
CA ASN A 242 -29.30 24.93 0.39
C ASN A 242 -29.97 25.71 -0.77
N GLY A 243 -30.42 25.03 -1.83
CA GLY A 243 -31.08 25.62 -3.00
C GLY A 243 -32.49 25.08 -3.18
#